data_AF-A0A3B9WVU5-F1
#
_entry.id   AF-A0A3B9WVU5-F1
#
_cell.length_a   1.000
_cell.length_b   1.000
_cell.length_c   1.000
_cell.angle_alpha   90.00
_cell.angle_beta   90.00
_cell.angle_gamma   90.00
#
_symmetry.space_group_name_H-M   'P 1'
#
loop_
_entity.id
_entity.type
_entity.pdbx_description
1 polymer ?
#
loop_
_entity_poly.entity_id
_entity_poly.type
_entity_poly.pdbx_seq_one_letter_code
_entity_poly.pdbx_strand_id
1 'polypeptide(L)'
;YNSGVLLLDLKGLRDRYRAQELIDYTYSINDYLIYPDQDFINFFFADEILALDPMLYNCQTGSVHYREEANVLRNARIMHFTGGRPWNSGYRRHYSSAVRGDIWWRYALRAGVRSGWDYFRWKASNLMLTGPWMLLYNIREAVRKRVSDG
;
A
#
# COMPACT_ATOMS: atom_id res chain seq x y z
N TYR A 1 6.92 -9.40 8.30
CA TYR A 1 5.54 -9.10 7.86
C TYR A 1 5.23 -7.62 8.04
N ASN A 2 4.23 -7.09 7.32
CA ASN A 2 3.82 -5.68 7.44
C ASN A 2 2.74 -5.52 8.52
N SER A 3 2.91 -4.54 9.41
CA SER A 3 1.99 -4.32 10.56
C SER A 3 0.69 -3.59 10.21
N GLY A 4 0.50 -3.14 8.95
CA GLY A 4 -0.67 -2.35 8.55
C GLY A 4 -1.99 -3.12 8.47
N VAL A 5 -1.95 -4.45 8.39
CA VAL A 5 -3.12 -5.33 8.46
C VAL A 5 -2.75 -6.55 9.28
N LEU A 6 -3.44 -6.74 10.41
CA LEU A 6 -3.22 -7.84 11.33
C LEU A 6 -4.58 -8.44 11.72
N LEU A 7 -4.68 -9.76 11.68
CA LEU A 7 -5.76 -10.49 12.32
C LEU A 7 -5.19 -11.08 13.62
N LEU A 8 -5.65 -10.57 14.75
CA LEU A 8 -5.08 -10.88 16.06
C LEU A 8 -5.97 -11.85 16.84
N ASP A 9 -5.38 -12.94 17.35
CA ASP A 9 -6.02 -13.72 18.41
C ASP A 9 -5.91 -12.96 19.74
N LEU A 10 -6.87 -12.07 19.98
CA LEU A 10 -6.89 -11.25 21.18
C LEU A 10 -7.07 -12.05 22.46
N LYS A 11 -7.69 -13.25 22.40
CA LYS A 11 -7.83 -14.10 23.58
C LYS A 11 -6.47 -14.72 23.91
N GLY A 12 -5.84 -15.36 22.94
CA GLY A 12 -4.51 -15.96 23.11
C GLY A 12 -3.44 -14.94 23.51
N LEU A 13 -3.52 -13.70 23.03
CA LEU A 13 -2.62 -12.62 23.45
C LEU A 13 -2.84 -12.22 24.92
N ARG A 14 -4.09 -12.02 25.35
CA ARG A 14 -4.42 -11.60 26.73
C ARG A 14 -4.18 -12.70 27.77
N ASP A 15 -4.30 -13.95 27.36
CA ASP A 15 -4.02 -15.11 28.23
C ASP A 15 -2.51 -15.26 28.49
N ARG A 16 -1.64 -14.77 27.59
CA ARG A 16 -0.19 -14.97 27.64
C ARG A 16 0.62 -13.73 28.04
N TYR A 17 0.16 -12.53 27.69
CA TYR A 17 0.94 -11.31 27.83
C TYR A 17 0.13 -10.19 28.49
N ARG A 18 0.81 -9.36 29.28
CA ARG A 18 0.28 -8.05 29.68
C ARG A 18 0.70 -7.02 28.64
N ALA A 19 -0.26 -6.20 28.20
CA ALA A 19 0.02 -5.17 27.21
C ALA A 19 1.16 -4.23 27.64
N GLN A 20 1.21 -3.86 28.92
CA GLN A 20 2.25 -3.00 29.47
C GLN A 20 3.64 -3.64 29.36
N GLU A 21 3.77 -4.95 29.63
CA GLU A 21 5.05 -5.65 29.52
C GLU A 21 5.59 -5.63 28.08
N LEU A 22 4.71 -5.83 27.09
CA LEU A 22 5.09 -5.76 25.67
C LEU A 22 5.51 -4.34 25.28
N ILE A 23 4.81 -3.32 25.78
CA ILE A 23 5.12 -1.91 25.55
C ILE A 23 6.48 -1.56 26.16
N ASP A 24 6.70 -1.89 27.44
CA ASP A 24 7.94 -1.62 28.15
C ASP A 24 9.13 -2.32 27.49
N TYR A 25 8.93 -3.57 27.05
CA TYR A 25 9.96 -4.30 26.32
C TYR A 25 10.28 -3.66 24.97
N THR A 26 9.26 -3.20 24.22
CA THR A 26 9.46 -2.46 22.96
C THR A 26 10.30 -1.22 23.19
N TYR A 27 10.04 -0.46 24.26
CA TYR A 27 10.85 0.71 24.62
C TYR A 27 12.30 0.34 24.98
N SER A 28 12.52 -0.80 25.64
CA SER A 28 13.87 -1.23 26.02
C SER A 28 14.77 -1.60 24.82
N ILE A 29 14.18 -1.91 23.67
CA ILE A 29 14.92 -2.25 22.43
C ILE A 29 14.77 -1.19 21.32
N ASN A 30 14.13 -0.05 21.60
CA ASN A 30 13.71 0.92 20.58
C ASN A 30 14.88 1.42 19.70
N ASP A 31 16.08 1.55 20.27
CA ASP A 31 17.28 1.99 19.53
C ASP A 31 17.72 1.02 18.45
N TYR A 32 17.24 -0.23 18.48
CA TYR A 32 17.53 -1.27 17.49
C TYR A 32 16.43 -1.43 16.44
N LEU A 33 15.29 -0.73 16.58
CA LEU A 33 14.14 -0.87 15.69
C LEU A 33 14.20 0.18 14.56
N ILE A 34 14.24 -0.28 13.31
CA ILE A 34 14.23 0.62 12.13
C ILE A 34 12.79 1.02 11.81
N TYR A 35 11.85 0.07 11.94
CA TYR A 35 10.42 0.25 11.80
C TYR A 35 9.75 -0.13 13.14
N PRO A 36 9.47 0.83 14.04
CA PRO A 36 9.22 0.57 15.47
C PRO A 36 8.31 -0.62 15.77
N ASP A 37 7.00 -0.46 15.62
CA ASP A 37 6.01 -1.51 15.91
C ASP A 37 6.16 -2.73 14.99
N GLN A 38 6.50 -2.51 13.72
CA GLN A 38 6.59 -3.58 12.73
C GLN A 38 7.75 -4.54 13.00
N ASP A 39 8.92 -4.01 13.34
CA ASP A 39 10.12 -4.79 13.64
C ASP A 39 9.92 -5.53 14.96
N PHE A 40 9.35 -4.86 15.98
CA PHE A 40 8.99 -5.52 17.22
C PHE A 40 8.08 -6.73 17.00
N ILE A 41 6.97 -6.56 16.27
CA ILE A 41 6.03 -7.65 15.99
C ILE A 41 6.73 -8.81 15.26
N ASN A 42 7.55 -8.49 14.26
CA ASN A 42 8.26 -9.51 13.48
C ASN A 42 9.34 -10.24 14.27
N PHE A 43 9.99 -9.56 15.20
CA PHE A 43 11.01 -10.16 16.05
C PHE A 43 10.39 -10.99 17.17
N PHE A 44 9.46 -10.39 17.92
CA PHE A 44 8.90 -10.99 19.13
C PHE A 44 7.95 -12.16 18.83
N PHE A 45 7.18 -12.07 17.73
CA PHE A 45 6.21 -13.11 17.33
C PHE A 45 6.67 -13.91 16.11
N ALA A 46 7.97 -13.92 15.78
CA ALA A 46 8.49 -14.51 14.53
C ALA A 46 7.93 -15.92 14.24
N ASP A 47 7.90 -16.77 15.26
CA ASP A 47 7.47 -18.17 15.17
C ASP A 47 5.95 -18.37 15.33
N GLU A 48 5.21 -17.30 15.64
CA GLU A 48 3.77 -17.33 15.88
C GLU A 48 2.96 -16.66 14.77
N ILE A 49 3.61 -16.07 13.78
CA ILE A 49 2.93 -15.36 12.71
C ILE A 49 2.49 -16.32 11.60
N LEU A 50 1.18 -16.35 11.36
CA LEU A 50 0.58 -16.98 10.18
C LEU A 50 0.51 -15.98 9.02
N ALA A 51 1.22 -16.28 7.94
CA ALA A 51 1.24 -15.45 6.74
C ALA A 51 -0.05 -15.56 5.93
N LEU A 52 -0.60 -14.41 5.51
CA LEU A 52 -1.63 -14.33 4.48
C LEU A 52 -1.02 -13.81 3.16
N ASP A 53 -1.71 -14.05 2.04
CA ASP A 53 -1.31 -13.49 0.75
C ASP A 53 -1.30 -11.94 0.82
N PRO A 54 -0.13 -11.29 0.75
CA PRO A 54 -0.02 -9.85 0.86
C PRO A 54 -0.64 -9.14 -0.35
N MET A 55 -0.72 -9.76 -1.53
CA MET A 55 -1.35 -9.14 -2.70
C MET A 55 -2.87 -9.08 -2.61
N LEU A 56 -3.48 -9.97 -1.82
CA LEU A 56 -4.91 -9.96 -1.55
C LEU A 56 -5.26 -9.11 -0.32
N TYR A 57 -4.59 -9.34 0.81
CA TYR A 57 -5.04 -8.82 2.11
C TYR A 57 -4.21 -7.69 2.70
N ASN A 58 -3.06 -7.36 2.11
CA ASN A 58 -2.25 -6.21 2.56
C ASN A 58 -1.44 -5.64 1.38
N CYS A 59 -2.16 -5.24 0.32
CA CYS A 59 -1.52 -4.90 -0.95
C CYS A 59 -0.81 -3.56 -0.85
N GLN A 60 0.48 -3.59 -0.55
CA GLN A 60 1.33 -2.42 -0.42
C GLN A 60 1.53 -1.76 -1.79
N THR A 61 0.80 -0.67 -2.05
CA THR A 61 0.76 -0.03 -3.38
C THR A 61 2.13 0.46 -3.85
N GLY A 62 3.03 0.74 -2.93
CA GLY A 62 4.40 1.13 -3.24
C GLY A 62 5.28 0.06 -3.83
N SER A 63 5.00 -1.19 -3.48
CA SER A 63 5.83 -2.34 -3.85
C SER A 63 5.28 -3.08 -5.06
N VAL A 64 4.06 -2.74 -5.49
CA VAL A 64 3.42 -3.39 -6.64
C VAL A 64 4.00 -2.84 -7.95
N HIS A 65 4.63 -3.76 -8.68
CA HIS A 65 5.17 -3.54 -10.02
C HIS A 65 4.05 -3.24 -11.02
N TYR A 66 4.33 -2.42 -12.05
CA TYR A 66 3.31 -1.99 -13.02
C TYR A 66 2.65 -3.15 -13.77
N ARG A 67 3.35 -4.27 -13.99
CA ARG A 67 2.78 -5.45 -14.67
C ARG A 67 1.71 -6.15 -13.84
N GLU A 68 1.80 -6.06 -12.52
CA GLU A 68 0.83 -6.63 -11.59
C GLU A 68 -0.36 -5.69 -11.35
N GLU A 69 -0.36 -4.49 -11.93
CA GLU A 69 -1.39 -3.47 -11.67
C GLU A 69 -2.79 -3.98 -11.98
N ALA A 70 -3.01 -4.54 -13.17
CA ALA A 70 -4.33 -5.05 -13.55
C ALA A 70 -4.82 -6.19 -12.63
N ASN A 71 -3.89 -7.05 -12.20
CA ASN A 71 -4.16 -8.15 -11.28
C ASN A 71 -4.56 -7.62 -9.89
N VAL A 72 -3.75 -6.70 -9.35
CA VAL A 72 -3.98 -6.06 -8.05
C VAL A 72 -5.28 -5.26 -8.03
N LEU A 73 -5.57 -4.46 -9.06
CA LEU A 73 -6.81 -3.68 -9.14
C LEU A 73 -8.07 -4.57 -9.17
N ARG A 74 -7.94 -5.81 -9.67
CA ARG A 74 -9.04 -6.79 -9.74
C ARG A 74 -9.20 -7.58 -8.45
N ASN A 75 -8.09 -8.02 -7.87
CA ASN A 75 -8.09 -9.08 -6.86
C ASN A 75 -7.82 -8.58 -5.44
N ALA A 76 -7.11 -7.46 -5.26
CA ALA A 76 -6.79 -6.95 -3.93
C ALA A 76 -8.07 -6.61 -3.15
N ARG A 77 -8.15 -7.11 -1.92
CA ARG A 77 -9.24 -6.85 -0.98
C ARG A 77 -8.93 -5.66 -0.09
N ILE A 78 -7.66 -5.52 0.28
CA ILE A 78 -7.18 -4.38 1.08
C ILE A 78 -5.99 -3.76 0.35
N MET A 79 -6.13 -2.49 0.00
CA MET A 79 -5.09 -1.69 -0.65
C MET A 79 -4.42 -0.80 0.40
N HIS A 80 -3.15 -1.08 0.68
CA HIS A 80 -2.38 -0.37 1.70
C HIS A 80 -1.45 0.65 1.05
N PHE A 81 -1.76 1.93 1.24
CA PHE A 81 -0.96 3.05 0.73
C PHE A 81 0.26 3.33 1.61
N THR A 82 1.26 2.45 1.54
CA THR A 82 2.52 2.57 2.29
C THR A 82 3.42 3.68 1.73
N GLY A 83 3.89 4.56 2.62
CA GLY A 83 4.68 5.73 2.26
C GLY A 83 3.82 6.90 1.77
N GLY A 84 3.84 7.16 0.46
CA GLY A 84 3.11 8.28 -0.13
C GLY A 84 1.60 8.20 0.12
N ARG A 85 0.98 9.35 0.40
CA ARG A 85 -0.47 9.43 0.62
C ARG A 85 -1.20 9.76 -0.68
N PRO A 86 -2.25 9.00 -1.07
CA PRO A 86 -2.95 9.20 -2.33
C PRO A 86 -3.72 10.52 -2.41
N TRP A 87 -3.97 11.19 -1.28
CA TRP A 87 -4.61 12.51 -1.23
C TRP A 87 -3.65 13.69 -1.35
N ASN A 88 -2.34 13.45 -1.36
CA ASN A 88 -1.36 14.53 -1.54
C ASN A 88 -1.17 14.86 -3.03
N SER A 89 -0.91 16.13 -3.32
CA SER A 89 -0.43 16.54 -4.64
C SER A 89 0.95 15.92 -4.90
N GLY A 90 1.16 15.40 -6.12
CA GLY A 90 2.39 14.68 -6.46
C GLY A 90 2.53 13.30 -5.81
N TYR A 91 1.41 12.65 -5.48
CA TYR A 91 1.39 11.27 -4.99
C TYR A 91 2.15 10.36 -5.96
N ARG A 92 3.35 9.92 -5.54
CA ARG A 92 4.30 9.04 -6.24
C ARG A 92 4.37 9.33 -7.75
N ARG A 93 5.47 9.96 -8.20
CA ARG A 93 5.74 10.36 -9.61
C ARG A 93 5.75 9.23 -10.66
N HIS A 94 5.33 8.02 -10.32
CA HIS A 94 5.16 6.90 -11.24
C HIS A 94 3.68 6.70 -11.58
N TYR A 95 3.35 6.58 -12.87
CA TYR A 95 1.97 6.47 -13.37
C TYR A 95 1.11 5.42 -12.65
N SER A 96 1.64 4.22 -12.43
CA SER A 96 0.89 3.14 -11.74
C SER A 96 0.43 3.53 -10.32
N SER A 97 1.11 4.48 -9.68
CA SER A 97 0.67 4.99 -8.39
C SER A 97 -0.58 5.86 -8.53
N ALA A 98 -0.66 6.70 -9.57
CA ALA A 98 -1.83 7.54 -9.81
C ALA A 98 -3.11 6.70 -10.07
N VAL A 99 -3.00 5.58 -10.80
CA VAL A 99 -4.13 4.66 -11.06
C VAL A 99 -4.69 4.09 -9.76
N ARG A 100 -3.81 3.62 -8.87
CA ARG A 100 -4.22 3.14 -7.54
C ARG A 100 -4.75 4.27 -6.65
N GLY A 101 -4.22 5.48 -6.81
CA GLY A 101 -4.71 6.68 -6.14
C GLY A 101 -6.19 6.99 -6.46
N ASP A 102 -6.65 6.73 -7.70
CA ASP A 102 -8.05 6.91 -8.08
C ASP A 102 -9.01 6.06 -7.21
N ILE A 103 -8.57 4.87 -6.78
CA ILE A 103 -9.39 4.03 -5.88
C ILE A 103 -9.63 4.74 -4.56
N TRP A 104 -8.59 5.32 -3.94
CA TRP A 104 -8.75 6.06 -2.70
C TRP A 104 -9.71 7.23 -2.88
N TRP A 105 -9.55 8.01 -3.94
CA TRP A 105 -10.42 9.16 -4.23
C TRP A 105 -11.87 8.75 -4.45
N ARG A 106 -12.13 7.64 -5.14
CA ARG A 106 -13.48 7.09 -5.31
C ARG A 106 -14.16 6.83 -3.96
N TYR A 107 -13.44 6.28 -2.99
CA TYR A 107 -13.99 6.04 -1.65
C TYR A 107 -14.09 7.33 -0.83
N ALA A 108 -13.14 8.26 -0.95
CA ALA A 108 -13.19 9.55 -0.27
C ALA A 108 -14.40 10.40 -0.71
N LEU A 109 -14.73 10.38 -2.00
CA LEU A 109 -15.92 11.02 -2.56
C LEU A 109 -17.21 10.36 -2.03
N ARG A 110 -17.28 9.02 -2.03
CA ARG A 110 -18.43 8.27 -1.51
C ARG A 110 -18.66 8.49 -0.01
N ALA A 111 -17.58 8.65 0.75
CA ALA A 111 -17.64 8.93 2.18
C ALA A 111 -17.92 10.42 2.49
N GLY A 112 -17.97 11.29 1.49
CA GLY A 112 -18.19 12.73 1.68
C GLY A 112 -17.02 13.48 2.33
N VAL A 113 -15.84 12.86 2.44
CA VAL A 113 -14.65 13.45 3.09
C VAL A 113 -13.91 14.40 2.14
N ARG A 114 -14.18 14.30 0.83
CA ARG A 114 -13.59 15.13 -0.23
C ARG A 114 -14.64 15.52 -1.26
N SER A 115 -14.41 16.62 -1.96
CA SER A 115 -15.27 17.09 -3.05
C SER A 115 -14.80 16.62 -4.42
N GLY A 116 -15.70 16.62 -5.41
CA GLY A 116 -15.34 16.38 -6.80
C GLY A 116 -14.31 17.38 -7.34
N TRP A 117 -14.33 18.61 -6.81
CA TRP A 117 -13.34 19.63 -7.17
C TRP A 117 -11.94 19.31 -6.63
N ASP A 118 -11.84 18.78 -5.41
CA ASP A 118 -10.57 18.30 -4.85
C ASP A 118 -9.98 17.19 -5.71
N TYR A 119 -10.83 16.23 -6.13
CA TYR A 119 -10.42 15.15 -7.01
C TYR A 119 -9.95 15.68 -8.36
N PHE A 120 -10.69 16.61 -8.97
CA PHE A 120 -10.30 17.22 -10.25
C PHE A 120 -8.93 17.88 -10.17
N ARG A 121 -8.71 18.72 -9.14
CA ARG A 121 -7.41 19.39 -8.92
C ARG A 121 -6.28 18.39 -8.74
N TRP A 122 -6.52 17.35 -7.93
CA TRP A 122 -5.56 16.27 -7.73
C TRP A 122 -5.25 15.52 -9.03
N LYS A 123 -6.28 15.17 -9.81
CA LYS A 123 -6.14 14.42 -11.06
C LYS A 123 -5.39 15.22 -12.11
N ALA A 124 -5.71 16.50 -12.27
CA ALA A 124 -5.02 17.40 -13.18
C ALA A 124 -3.54 17.54 -12.81
N SER A 125 -3.23 17.76 -11.53
CA SER A 125 -1.86 17.86 -11.03
C SER A 125 -1.05 16.59 -11.28
N ASN A 126 -1.63 15.40 -10.99
CA ASN A 126 -0.92 14.13 -11.20
C ASN A 126 -0.80 13.77 -12.68
N LEU A 127 -1.78 14.13 -13.52
CA LEU A 127 -1.70 13.90 -14.96
C LEU A 127 -0.57 14.73 -15.59
N MET A 128 -0.39 15.98 -15.18
CA MET A 128 0.75 16.80 -15.62
C MET A 128 2.10 16.17 -15.26
N LEU A 129 2.20 15.55 -14.08
CA LEU A 129 3.44 14.93 -13.61
C LEU A 129 3.72 13.55 -14.23
N THR A 130 2.68 12.81 -14.62
CA THR A 130 2.79 11.40 -15.08
C THR A 130 2.50 11.19 -16.57
N GLY A 131 1.91 12.18 -17.25
CA GLY A 131 1.49 12.11 -18.66
C GLY A 131 2.60 11.70 -19.64
N PRO A 132 3.79 12.31 -19.61
CA PRO A 132 4.90 11.91 -20.48
C PRO A 132 5.31 10.44 -20.29
N TRP A 133 5.32 9.95 -19.04
CA TRP A 133 5.65 8.56 -18.72
C TRP A 133 4.58 7.57 -19.18
N MET A 134 3.30 7.94 -19.09
CA MET A 134 2.18 7.17 -19.63
C MET A 134 2.33 6.94 -21.13
N LEU A 135 2.64 8.00 -21.87
CA LEU A 135 2.78 7.93 -23.32
C LEU A 135 3.92 6.97 -23.71
N LEU A 136 5.08 7.13 -23.07
CA LEU A 136 6.23 6.25 -23.28
C LEU A 136 5.94 4.79 -22.91
N TYR A 137 5.19 4.56 -21.83
CA TYR A 137 4.78 3.22 -21.40
C TYR A 137 3.88 2.55 -22.45
N ASN A 138 2.83 3.24 -22.90
CA ASN A 138 1.90 2.72 -23.91
C ASN A 138 2.60 2.41 -25.24
N ILE A 139 3.55 3.27 -25.65
CA ILE A 139 4.38 3.02 -26.83
C ILE A 139 5.22 1.74 -26.65
N ARG A 140 5.92 1.60 -25.51
CA ARG A 140 6.74 0.42 -25.21
C ARG A 140 5.94 -0.88 -25.20
N GLU A 141 4.75 -0.88 -24.59
CA GLU A 141 3.90 -2.07 -24.54
C GLU A 141 3.30 -2.40 -25.92
N ALA A 142 2.93 -1.40 -26.72
CA ALA A 142 2.47 -1.61 -28.09
C ALA A 142 3.57 -2.22 -28.98
N VAL A 143 4.82 -1.77 -28.84
CA VAL A 143 5.97 -2.37 -29.53
C VAL A 143 6.21 -3.80 -29.05
N ARG A 144 6.16 -4.04 -27.74
CA ARG A 144 6.38 -5.38 -27.18
C ARG A 144 5.36 -6.40 -27.66
N LYS A 145 4.07 -6.06 -27.69
CA LYS A 145 3.01 -6.95 -28.22
C LYS A 145 3.25 -7.30 -29.68
N ARG A 146 3.67 -6.34 -30.50
CA ARG A 146 4.01 -6.62 -31.91
C ARG A 146 5.20 -7.56 -32.08
N VAL A 147 6.14 -7.58 -31.13
CA VAL A 147 7.32 -8.47 -31.16
C VAL A 147 7.01 -9.86 -30.59
N SER A 148 6.05 -9.99 -29.68
CA SER A 148 5.64 -11.31 -29.16
C SER A 148 4.70 -12.08 -30.08
N ASP A 149 3.99 -11.36 -30.97
CA ASP A 149 2.97 -11.91 -31.85
C ASP A 149 3.50 -12.24 -33.28
N GLY A 150 4.82 -12.08 -33.51
CA GLY A 150 5.50 -12.38 -34.78
C GLY A 150 6.69 -13.30 -34.58
#